data_AF-A0AAW2TMD2-F1
#
_entry.id   AF-A0AAW2TMD2-F1
#
_cell.length_a   1.000
_cell.length_b   1.000
_cell.length_c   1.000
_cell.angle_alpha   90.00
_cell.angle_beta   90.00
_cell.angle_gamma   90.00
#
_symmetry.space_group_name_H-M   'P 1'
#
loop_
_entity.id
_entity.type
_entity.pdbx_description
1 polymer ?
#
loop_
_entity_poly.entity_id
_entity_poly.type
_entity_poly.pdbx_seq_one_letter_code
_entity_poly.pdbx_strand_id
1 'polypeptide(L)'
;MEFDDDFNLENPFSNSNDDDDNSFPLLLFRTETAHMPSNTYFQTLSTTRRLRRFRRRIVSLIQCYSLNLDPFSFYLAMNYMDRFLSTSHYCIPLVVVVQDGKPWILNLVAVSCVSLALKMRKMEFSISDFQ
;
A
#
# COMPACT_ATOMS: atom_id res chain seq x y z
N MET A 1 7.09 31.98 34.41
CA MET A 1 6.75 32.45 33.05
C MET A 1 6.11 31.26 32.39
N GLU A 2 4.78 31.18 32.49
CA GLU A 2 3.98 30.15 31.83
C GLU A 2 4.04 30.41 30.32
N PHE A 3 4.48 29.41 29.56
CA PHE A 3 4.23 29.34 28.14
C PHE A 3 3.03 28.43 27.98
N ASP A 4 1.84 29.03 27.85
CA ASP A 4 0.66 28.36 27.31
C ASP A 4 0.91 28.17 25.81
N ASP A 5 1.52 27.05 25.44
CA ASP A 5 1.36 26.51 24.09
C ASP A 5 -0.02 25.86 24.04
N ASP A 6 -1.04 26.66 23.70
CA ASP A 6 -2.38 26.16 23.35
C ASP A 6 -2.22 25.22 22.14
N PHE A 7 -2.09 23.93 22.44
CA PHE A 7 -2.06 22.87 21.45
C PHE A 7 -3.43 22.85 20.77
N ASN A 8 -3.54 23.45 19.58
CA ASN A 8 -4.80 23.52 18.86
C ASN A 8 -5.22 22.11 18.42
N LEU A 9 -6.06 21.45 19.22
CA LEU A 9 -6.57 20.10 18.94
C LEU A 9 -7.42 20.03 17.66
N GLU A 10 -7.95 21.17 17.21
CA GLU A 10 -8.81 21.24 16.04
C GLU A 10 -8.00 21.32 14.74
N ASN A 11 -6.79 21.91 14.79
CA ASN A 11 -5.81 21.82 13.71
C ASN A 11 -4.38 21.72 14.28
N PRO A 12 -3.85 20.51 14.49
CA PRO A 12 -2.51 20.29 15.06
C PRO A 12 -1.37 20.80 14.15
N PHE A 13 -1.68 21.33 12.97
CA PHE A 13 -0.74 21.81 11.97
C PHE A 13 -0.76 23.34 11.76
N SER A 14 -1.63 24.09 12.46
CA SER A 14 -1.80 25.55 12.30
C SER A 14 -0.58 26.41 12.66
N ASN A 15 0.46 25.86 13.30
CA ASN A 15 1.65 26.62 13.69
C ASN A 15 2.72 26.74 12.59
N SER A 16 2.52 26.12 11.42
CA SER A 16 3.36 26.39 10.25
C SER A 16 2.75 27.54 9.46
N ASN A 17 3.49 28.64 9.26
CA ASN A 17 3.05 29.77 8.44
C ASN A 17 2.38 29.29 7.13
N ASP A 18 1.05 29.44 7.05
CA ASP A 18 0.13 28.71 6.15
C ASP A 18 0.11 29.21 4.68
N ASP A 19 1.15 29.90 4.21
CA ASP A 19 1.22 30.43 2.82
C ASP A 19 2.18 29.65 1.90
N ASP A 20 2.79 28.55 2.37
CA ASP A 20 3.66 27.69 1.54
C ASP A 20 2.91 26.41 1.11
N ASP A 21 2.65 26.28 -0.18
CA ASP A 21 2.15 25.04 -0.83
C ASP A 21 3.05 23.81 -0.54
N ASN A 22 4.25 24.02 0.00
CA ASN A 22 5.19 22.98 0.42
C ASN A 22 5.26 22.78 1.95
N SER A 23 4.27 23.27 2.71
CA SER A 23 4.20 22.95 4.14
C SER A 23 4.18 21.43 4.33
N PHE A 24 4.94 20.95 5.32
CA PHE A 24 5.12 19.52 5.57
C PHE A 24 3.79 18.72 5.65
N PRO A 25 2.73 19.23 6.33
CA PRO A 25 1.42 18.57 6.38
C PRO A 25 0.76 18.46 5.00
N LEU A 26 0.75 19.54 4.20
CA LEU A 26 0.16 19.55 2.86
C LEU A 26 0.91 18.58 1.92
N LEU A 27 2.25 18.57 1.99
CA LEU A 27 3.07 17.64 1.24
C LEU A 27 2.78 16.18 1.62
N LEU A 28 2.58 15.90 2.90
CA LEU A 28 2.24 14.56 3.40
C LEU A 28 0.90 14.09 2.85
N PHE A 29 -0.16 14.90 2.95
CA PHE A 29 -1.49 14.56 2.41
C PHE A 29 -1.49 14.44 0.89
N ARG A 30 -0.76 15.31 0.19
CA ARG A 30 -0.61 15.22 -1.27
C ARG A 30 0.11 13.94 -1.68
N THR A 31 1.13 13.54 -0.92
CA THR A 31 1.85 12.29 -1.16
C THR A 31 0.95 11.09 -0.87
N GLU A 32 0.23 11.10 0.25
CA GLU A 32 -0.74 10.05 0.61
C GLU A 32 -1.79 9.86 -0.49
N THR A 33 -2.44 10.96 -0.92
CA THR A 33 -3.48 10.93 -1.94
C THR A 33 -2.96 10.43 -3.30
N ALA A 34 -1.75 10.81 -3.70
CA ALA A 34 -1.10 10.30 -4.91
C ALA A 34 -0.80 8.79 -4.86
N HIS A 35 -0.78 8.19 -3.66
CA HIS A 35 -0.55 6.78 -3.41
C HIS A 35 -1.80 6.01 -2.96
N MET A 36 -2.99 6.60 -3.08
CA MET A 36 -4.25 5.89 -2.86
C MET A 36 -4.57 4.93 -4.01
N PRO A 37 -5.25 3.80 -3.75
CA PRO A 37 -5.87 2.99 -4.80
C PRO A 37 -6.92 3.78 -5.59
N SER A 38 -7.29 3.32 -6.79
CA SER A 38 -8.36 3.95 -7.58
C SER A 38 -9.64 4.14 -6.76
N ASN A 39 -10.35 5.27 -6.96
CA ASN A 39 -11.58 5.60 -6.23
C ASN A 39 -12.68 4.54 -6.37
N THR A 40 -12.70 3.79 -7.49
CA THR A 40 -13.66 2.71 -7.72
C THR A 40 -13.25 1.38 -7.09
N TYR A 41 -12.05 1.30 -6.50
CA TYR A 41 -11.49 0.05 -5.99
C TYR A 41 -12.33 -0.54 -4.87
N PHE A 42 -12.72 0.26 -3.88
CA PHE A 42 -13.51 -0.21 -2.74
C PHE A 42 -14.86 -0.78 -3.18
N GLN A 43 -15.54 -0.09 -4.11
CA GLN A 43 -16.80 -0.56 -4.69
C GLN A 43 -16.59 -1.85 -5.52
N THR A 44 -15.49 -1.94 -6.26
CA THR A 44 -15.16 -3.13 -7.05
C THR A 44 -14.85 -4.32 -6.12
N LEU A 45 -14.13 -4.10 -5.02
CA LEU A 45 -13.76 -5.11 -4.05
C LEU A 45 -14.98 -5.63 -3.25
N SER A 46 -15.94 -4.74 -2.96
CA SER A 46 -17.19 -5.10 -2.27
C SER A 46 -18.10 -5.93 -3.17
N THR A 47 -18.23 -5.58 -4.44
CA THR A 47 -19.08 -6.29 -5.42
C THR A 47 -18.44 -7.55 -6.00
N THR A 48 -17.11 -7.57 -6.17
CA THR A 48 -16.39 -8.66 -6.84
C THR A 48 -15.82 -9.67 -5.85
N ARG A 49 -16.59 -10.72 -5.54
CA ARG A 49 -16.18 -11.80 -4.61
C ARG A 49 -14.83 -12.43 -4.94
N ARG A 50 -14.50 -12.61 -6.24
CA ARG A 50 -13.23 -13.22 -6.69
C ARG A 50 -12.03 -12.35 -6.33
N LEU A 51 -12.09 -11.05 -6.67
CA LEU A 51 -11.05 -10.09 -6.33
C LEU A 51 -10.78 -10.06 -4.82
N ARG A 52 -11.84 -10.10 -4.01
CA ARG A 52 -11.74 -10.17 -2.55
C ARG A 52 -10.99 -11.41 -2.06
N ARG A 53 -11.24 -12.57 -2.67
CA ARG A 53 -10.52 -13.82 -2.36
C ARG A 53 -9.05 -13.72 -2.76
N PHE A 54 -8.75 -13.17 -3.94
CA PHE A 54 -7.38 -12.99 -4.40
C PHE A 54 -6.62 -12.03 -3.51
N ARG A 55 -7.22 -10.87 -3.17
CA ARG A 55 -6.65 -9.94 -2.20
C ARG A 55 -6.30 -10.65 -0.90
N ARG A 56 -7.24 -11.35 -0.27
CA ARG A 56 -6.96 -12.10 0.99
C ARG A 56 -5.81 -13.10 0.83
N ARG A 57 -5.77 -13.82 -0.29
CA ARG A 57 -4.69 -14.78 -0.55
C ARG A 57 -3.33 -14.08 -0.67
N ILE A 58 -3.26 -12.97 -1.39
CA ILE A 58 -2.04 -12.16 -1.52
C ILE A 58 -1.63 -11.58 -0.17
N VAL A 59 -2.58 -11.07 0.64
CA VAL A 59 -2.29 -10.58 2.01
C VAL A 59 -1.62 -11.65 2.87
N SER A 60 -2.15 -12.88 2.87
CA SER A 60 -1.53 -13.99 3.61
C SER A 60 -0.11 -14.31 3.12
N LEU A 61 0.13 -14.20 1.82
CA LEU A 61 1.46 -14.42 1.22
C LEU A 61 2.43 -13.29 1.60
N ILE A 62 2.00 -12.03 1.49
CA ILE A 62 2.78 -10.87 1.92
C ILE A 62 3.14 -11.01 3.40
N GLN A 63 2.18 -11.41 4.25
CA GLN A 63 2.44 -11.63 5.68
C GLN A 63 3.48 -12.72 5.90
N CYS A 64 3.40 -13.83 5.15
CA CYS A 64 4.39 -14.90 5.23
C CYS A 64 5.79 -14.42 4.83
N TYR A 65 5.91 -13.66 3.73
CA TYR A 65 7.19 -13.13 3.25
C TYR A 65 7.73 -11.97 4.10
N SER A 66 6.87 -11.35 4.93
CA SER A 66 7.23 -10.16 5.72
C SER A 66 7.47 -10.44 7.20
N LEU A 67 7.47 -11.71 7.64
CA LEU A 67 7.54 -12.07 9.06
C LEU A 67 8.74 -11.45 9.81
N ASN A 68 9.87 -11.27 9.12
CA ASN A 68 11.10 -10.71 9.69
C ASN A 68 11.40 -9.29 9.19
N LEU A 69 10.46 -8.67 8.48
CA LEU A 69 10.63 -7.33 7.91
C LEU A 69 10.08 -6.28 8.86
N ASP A 70 10.52 -5.04 8.68
CA ASP A 70 9.98 -3.93 9.46
C ASP A 70 8.48 -3.71 9.14
N PRO A 71 7.65 -3.26 10.10
CA PRO A 71 6.22 -3.08 9.88
C PRO A 71 5.88 -2.14 8.71
N PHE A 72 6.72 -1.14 8.42
CA PHE A 72 6.48 -0.22 7.31
C PHE A 72 6.69 -0.89 5.95
N SER A 73 7.64 -1.83 5.82
CA SER A 73 7.75 -2.67 4.62
C SER A 73 6.46 -3.46 4.37
N PHE A 74 5.84 -4.00 5.41
CA PHE A 74 4.56 -4.70 5.29
C PHE A 74 3.44 -3.76 4.83
N TYR A 75 3.28 -2.59 5.47
CA TYR A 75 2.26 -1.61 5.06
C TYR A 75 2.47 -1.10 3.63
N LEU A 76 3.72 -0.90 3.23
CA LEU A 76 4.06 -0.45 1.88
C LEU A 76 3.78 -1.54 0.83
N ALA A 77 4.09 -2.81 1.13
CA ALA A 77 3.74 -3.94 0.28
C ALA A 77 2.22 -4.07 0.11
N MET A 78 1.45 -3.87 1.18
CA MET A 78 -0.01 -3.84 1.15
C MET A 78 -0.54 -2.69 0.28
N ASN A 79 0.05 -1.50 0.38
CA ASN A 79 -0.29 -0.36 -0.49
C ASN A 79 -0.05 -0.68 -1.97
N TYR A 80 1.10 -1.28 -2.30
CA TYR A 80 1.40 -1.69 -3.68
C TYR A 80 0.43 -2.75 -4.20
N MET A 81 0.07 -3.74 -3.37
CA MET A 81 -0.95 -4.73 -3.73
C MET A 81 -2.29 -4.08 -4.04
N ASP A 82 -2.81 -3.24 -3.14
CA ASP A 82 -4.13 -2.61 -3.31
C ASP A 82 -4.15 -1.68 -4.55
N ARG A 83 -3.06 -0.94 -4.81
CA ARG A 83 -2.91 -0.15 -6.04
C ARG A 83 -2.87 -1.00 -7.30
N PHE A 84 -2.09 -2.08 -7.31
CA PHE A 84 -2.03 -3.01 -8.45
C PHE A 84 -3.40 -3.61 -8.76
N LEU A 85 -4.13 -4.08 -7.73
CA LEU A 85 -5.47 -4.64 -7.88
C LEU A 85 -6.52 -3.60 -8.26
N SER A 86 -6.30 -2.32 -7.93
CA SER A 86 -7.20 -1.22 -8.30
C SER A 86 -7.13 -0.81 -9.76
N THR A 87 -6.05 -1.17 -10.45
CA THR A 87 -5.87 -0.83 -11.85
C THR A 87 -6.65 -1.83 -12.72
N SER A 88 -7.72 -1.35 -13.36
CA SER A 88 -8.65 -2.16 -14.17
C SER A 88 -7.96 -2.97 -15.25
N HIS A 89 -6.88 -2.43 -15.84
CA HIS A 89 -6.03 -3.09 -16.83
C HIS A 89 -5.42 -4.40 -16.33
N TYR A 90 -5.14 -4.55 -15.03
CA TYR A 90 -4.53 -5.76 -14.46
C TYR A 90 -5.53 -6.64 -13.72
N CYS A 91 -6.59 -6.06 -13.15
CA CYS A 91 -7.59 -6.82 -12.41
C CYS A 91 -8.32 -7.85 -13.29
N ILE A 92 -8.73 -7.48 -14.51
CA ILE A 92 -9.46 -8.40 -15.40
C ILE A 92 -8.56 -9.55 -15.87
N PRO A 93 -7.33 -9.29 -16.40
CA PRO A 93 -6.40 -10.36 -16.74
C PRO A 93 -6.03 -11.25 -15.55
N LEU A 94 -5.86 -10.71 -14.35
CA LEU A 94 -5.56 -11.51 -13.17
C LEU A 94 -6.67 -12.52 -12.86
N VAL A 95 -7.95 -12.10 -12.99
CA VAL A 95 -9.09 -13.00 -12.78
C VAL A 95 -9.10 -14.12 -13.80
N VAL A 96 -8.86 -13.81 -15.08
CA VAL A 96 -8.83 -14.80 -16.16
C VAL A 96 -7.65 -15.77 -15.97
N VAL A 97 -6.45 -15.26 -15.77
CA VAL A 97 -5.23 -16.08 -15.63
C VAL A 97 -5.31 -17.03 -14.43
N VAL A 98 -5.86 -16.57 -13.30
CA VAL A 98 -6.05 -17.45 -12.14
C VAL A 98 -7.10 -18.52 -12.42
N GLN A 99 -8.15 -18.21 -13.18
CA GLN A 99 -9.17 -19.18 -13.59
C GLN A 99 -8.63 -20.20 -14.61
N ASP A 100 -7.68 -19.79 -15.46
CA ASP A 100 -6.96 -20.65 -16.42
C ASP A 100 -5.90 -21.56 -15.74
N GLY A 101 -6.00 -21.75 -14.42
CA GLY A 101 -5.16 -22.70 -13.69
C GLY A 101 -3.76 -22.20 -13.35
N LYS A 102 -3.52 -20.87 -13.34
CA LYS A 102 -2.23 -20.27 -12.97
C LYS A 102 -2.30 -19.52 -11.63
N PRO A 103 -2.58 -20.20 -10.50
CA PRO A 103 -2.70 -19.55 -9.19
C PRO A 103 -1.38 -18.97 -8.67
N TRP A 104 -0.24 -19.45 -9.19
CA TRP A 104 1.09 -18.97 -8.83
C TRP A 104 1.29 -17.47 -9.09
N ILE A 105 0.48 -16.86 -9.97
CA ILE A 105 0.56 -15.42 -10.23
C ILE A 105 0.27 -14.59 -8.97
N LEU A 106 -0.54 -15.11 -8.04
CA LEU A 106 -0.79 -14.45 -6.75
C LEU A 106 0.48 -14.40 -5.89
N ASN A 107 1.33 -15.45 -5.94
CA ASN A 107 2.64 -15.44 -5.31
C ASN A 107 3.56 -14.42 -5.97
N LEU A 108 3.57 -14.38 -7.31
CA LEU A 108 4.40 -13.42 -8.05
C LEU A 108 4.04 -11.97 -7.67
N VAL A 109 2.74 -11.66 -7.57
CA VAL A 109 2.28 -10.33 -7.10
C VAL A 109 2.77 -10.08 -5.68
N ALA A 110 2.59 -11.02 -4.75
CA ALA A 110 3.02 -10.88 -3.36
C ALA A 110 4.54 -10.60 -3.26
N VAL A 111 5.37 -11.43 -3.89
CA VAL A 111 6.84 -11.29 -3.88
C VAL A 111 7.27 -9.96 -4.52
N SER A 112 6.60 -9.54 -5.60
CA SER A 112 6.89 -8.27 -6.26
C SER A 112 6.59 -7.07 -5.35
N CYS A 113 5.45 -7.09 -4.65
CA CYS A 113 5.06 -6.05 -3.71
C CYS A 113 6.05 -5.95 -2.53
N VAL A 114 6.45 -7.08 -1.95
CA VAL A 114 7.41 -7.13 -0.84
C VAL A 114 8.81 -6.66 -1.30
N SER A 115 9.26 -7.15 -2.46
CA SER A 115 10.54 -6.72 -3.03
C SER A 115 10.57 -5.21 -3.28
N LEU A 116 9.51 -4.64 -3.87
CA LEU A 116 9.46 -3.21 -4.10
C LEU A 116 9.44 -2.42 -2.79
N ALA A 117 8.70 -2.90 -1.79
CA ALA A 117 8.66 -2.26 -0.47
C ALA A 117 10.05 -2.21 0.17
N LEU A 118 10.79 -3.31 0.14
CA LEU A 118 12.14 -3.36 0.70
C LEU A 118 13.13 -2.46 -0.05
N LYS A 119 13.02 -2.37 -1.39
CA LYS A 119 13.86 -1.43 -2.18
C LYS A 119 13.60 0.00 -1.76
N MET A 120 12.33 0.34 -1.57
CA MET A 120 11.91 1.69 -1.20
C MET A 120 12.29 2.04 0.24
N ARG A 121 12.40 1.04 1.11
CA ARG A 121 12.91 1.19 2.49
C ARG A 121 14.44 1.22 2.56
N LYS A 122 15.14 1.17 1.42
CA LYS A 122 16.61 1.12 1.30
C LYS A 122 17.24 -0.05 2.07
N MET A 123 16.54 -1.18 2.18
CA MET A 123 17.15 -2.41 2.66
C MET A 123 17.90 -3.07 1.49
N GLU A 124 19.14 -3.50 1.72
CA GLU A 124 19.78 -4.46 0.83
C GLU A 124 19.12 -5.82 1.10
N PHE A 125 18.48 -6.42 0.09
CA PHE A 125 17.86 -7.74 0.21
C PHE A 125 18.08 -8.54 -1.07
N SER A 126 18.16 -9.86 -0.93
CA SER A 126 18.36 -10.81 -2.02
C SER A 126 17.05 -11.53 -2.36
N ILE A 127 16.91 -11.98 -3.61
CA ILE A 127 15.75 -12.80 -4.04
C ILE A 127 15.67 -14.11 -3.23
N SER A 128 16.79 -14.60 -2.72
CA SER A 128 16.87 -15.79 -1.85
C SER A 128 16.12 -15.62 -0.53
N ASP A 129 15.88 -14.39 -0.07
CA ASP A 129 15.26 -14.12 1.23
C ASP A 129 13.74 -14.39 1.22
N PHE A 130 13.17 -14.70 0.05
CA PHE A 130 11.75 -15.00 -0.15
C PHE A 130 11.45 -16.45 -0.56
N GLN A 131 12.45 -17.35 -0.54
CA GLN A 131 12.29 -18.79 -0.84
C GLN A 131 12.07 -19.61 0.43
#